data_AF-B6VJ16-F1
#
_entry.id   AF-B6VJ16-F1
#
_cell.length_a   1.000
_cell.length_b   1.000
_cell.length_c   1.000
_cell.angle_alpha   90.00
_cell.angle_beta   90.00
_cell.angle_gamma   90.00
#
_symmetry.space_group_name_H-M   'P 1'
#
loop_
_entity.id
_entity.type
_entity.pdbx_description
1 polymer ?
#
loop_
_entity_poly.entity_id
_entity_poly.type
_entity_poly.pdbx_seq_one_letter_code
_entity_poly.pdbx_strand_id
1 'polypeptide(L)'
;SRTLVQDAPLIVLDEPTSALDVANQAKVLRKIRQLRDAGYGVIFTTHNPDHALMLDATVALLGSHDMPDTVPDTVPNTAPQVSADAPAQLLTGRASEVLTSEVLSCTFNTDLTVTYSPELGRSSVHMTSLDI
;
A
#
# COMPACT_ATOMS: atom_id res chain seq x y z
N SER A 1 2.42 33.12 4.90
CA SER A 1 0.96 32.92 4.82
C SER A 1 0.50 32.31 6.13
N ARG A 2 -0.28 33.08 6.90
CA ARG A 2 -0.81 32.70 8.21
C ARG A 2 -2.11 31.93 7.96
N THR A 3 -2.04 30.61 7.85
CA THR A 3 -3.22 29.79 7.56
C THR A 3 -3.89 29.37 8.87
N LEU A 4 -5.11 29.85 9.05
CA LEU A 4 -6.07 29.41 10.06
C LEU A 4 -6.32 27.90 9.91
N VAL A 5 -5.79 27.08 10.81
CA VAL A 5 -6.05 25.62 10.85
C VAL A 5 -6.07 25.14 12.30
N GLN A 6 -6.86 25.76 13.17
CA GLN A 6 -6.90 25.31 14.57
C GLN A 6 -7.90 24.18 14.83
N ASP A 7 -8.76 23.84 13.86
CA ASP A 7 -9.73 22.74 13.98
C ASP A 7 -9.98 22.03 12.63
N ALA A 8 -8.93 21.72 11.85
CA ALA A 8 -9.13 20.82 10.70
C ALA A 8 -9.12 19.37 11.21
N PRO A 9 -10.27 18.65 11.22
CA PRO A 9 -10.31 17.27 11.69
C PRO A 9 -9.66 16.30 10.69
N LEU A 10 -9.11 16.80 9.58
CA LEU A 10 -8.54 16.03 8.49
C LEU A 10 -7.18 16.59 8.07
N ILE A 11 -6.18 15.72 8.00
CA ILE A 11 -4.82 16.02 7.54
C ILE A 11 -4.56 15.21 6.27
N VAL A 12 -4.13 15.86 5.21
CA VAL A 12 -3.73 15.22 3.94
C VAL A 12 -2.25 15.45 3.73
N LEU A 13 -1.51 14.37 3.50
CA LEU A 13 -0.06 14.39 3.31
C LEU A 13 0.30 13.74 1.98
N ASP A 14 1.02 14.44 1.12
CA ASP A 14 1.53 13.87 -0.12
C ASP A 14 2.95 13.33 0.12
N GLU A 15 3.12 12.00 0.05
CA GLU A 15 4.40 11.30 0.20
C GLU A 15 5.26 11.82 1.40
N PRO A 16 4.74 11.83 2.64
CA PRO A 16 5.34 12.52 3.79
C PRO A 16 6.69 11.95 4.25
N THR A 17 7.05 10.78 3.72
CA THR A 17 8.27 10.04 3.99
C THR A 17 9.30 10.12 2.86
N SER A 18 8.97 10.81 1.76
CA SER A 18 9.88 10.99 0.63
C SER A 18 11.18 11.68 1.07
N ALA A 19 12.29 11.25 0.49
CA ALA A 19 13.64 11.74 0.80
C ALA A 19 14.11 11.59 2.27
N LEU A 20 13.41 10.81 3.11
CA LEU A 20 13.84 10.50 4.48
C LEU A 20 14.50 9.12 4.55
N ASP A 21 15.52 9.00 5.41
CA ASP A 21 16.07 7.69 5.80
C ASP A 21 15.05 6.85 6.60
N VAL A 22 15.30 5.54 6.69
CA VAL A 22 14.40 4.56 7.35
C VAL A 22 14.05 4.97 8.79
N ALA A 23 15.01 5.52 9.55
CA ALA A 23 14.78 5.91 10.94
C ALA A 23 13.86 7.13 11.04
N ASN A 24 14.00 8.08 10.12
CA ASN A 24 13.16 9.27 10.05
C ASN A 24 11.77 8.97 9.47
N GLN A 25 11.65 8.04 8.52
CA GLN A 25 10.35 7.52 8.07
C GLN A 25 9.56 6.94 9.26
N ALA A 26 10.19 6.12 10.10
CA ALA A 26 9.54 5.56 11.30
C ALA A 26 9.10 6.64 12.30
N LYS A 27 9.79 7.78 12.38
CA LYS A 27 9.33 8.93 13.21
C LYS A 27 8.08 9.58 12.60
N VAL A 28 8.02 9.73 11.28
CA VAL A 28 6.86 10.29 10.59
C VAL A 28 5.64 9.39 10.75
N LEU A 29 5.77 8.08 10.50
CA LEU A 29 4.67 7.13 10.68
C LEU A 29 4.16 7.11 12.13
N ARG A 30 5.05 7.20 13.12
CA ARG A 30 4.63 7.34 14.53
C ARG A 30 3.84 8.61 14.79
N LYS A 31 4.20 9.74 14.18
CA LYS A 31 3.43 10.99 14.30
C LYS A 31 2.06 10.87 13.64
N ILE A 32 1.97 10.26 12.46
CA ILE A 32 0.69 9.97 11.80
C ILE A 32 -0.21 9.14 12.71
N ARG A 33 0.33 8.11 13.34
CA ARG A 33 -0.39 7.30 14.34
C ARG A 33 -0.87 8.13 15.53
N GLN A 34 -0.02 8.99 16.08
CA GLN A 34 -0.40 9.86 17.20
C GLN A 34 -1.51 10.85 16.84
N LEU A 35 -1.49 11.41 15.61
CA LEU A 35 -2.54 12.28 15.12
C LEU A 35 -3.87 11.53 15.00
N ARG A 36 -3.85 10.33 14.43
CA ARG A 36 -5.03 9.46 14.38
C ARG A 36 -5.57 9.17 15.79
N ASP A 37 -4.69 8.76 16.71
CA ASP A 37 -5.07 8.42 18.08
C ASP A 37 -5.58 9.66 18.86
N ALA A 38 -5.21 10.87 18.44
CA ALA A 38 -5.73 12.14 18.94
C ALA A 38 -7.06 12.58 18.28
N GLY A 39 -7.64 11.77 17.39
CA GLY A 39 -8.95 12.00 16.77
C GLY A 39 -8.92 12.66 15.39
N TYR A 40 -7.74 12.86 14.79
CA TYR A 40 -7.63 13.39 13.44
C TYR A 40 -7.85 12.30 12.39
N GLY A 41 -8.63 12.59 11.35
CA GLY A 41 -8.56 11.86 10.10
C GLY A 41 -7.22 12.15 9.42
N VAL A 42 -6.52 11.12 8.96
CA VAL A 42 -5.26 11.28 8.22
C VAL A 42 -5.32 10.50 6.93
N ILE A 43 -5.08 11.18 5.81
CA ILE A 43 -4.91 10.58 4.49
C ILE A 43 -3.48 10.87 4.06
N PHE A 44 -2.78 9.85 3.58
CA PHE A 44 -1.47 10.03 2.99
C PHE A 44 -1.28 9.14 1.77
N THR A 45 -0.47 9.59 0.83
CA THR A 45 0.00 8.80 -0.33
C THR A 45 1.37 8.20 -0.02
N THR A 46 1.62 7.00 -0.53
CA THR A 46 2.92 6.32 -0.42
C THR A 46 3.11 5.35 -1.57
N HIS A 47 4.34 5.25 -2.05
CA HIS A 47 4.80 4.20 -2.94
C HIS A 47 5.35 2.98 -2.18
N ASN A 48 5.44 3.03 -0.85
CA ASN A 48 5.90 1.93 -0.01
C ASN A 48 4.73 1.26 0.72
N PRO A 49 4.34 0.02 0.33
CA PRO A 49 3.23 -0.69 0.96
C PRO A 49 3.46 -1.00 2.44
N ASP A 50 4.71 -1.12 2.90
CA ASP A 50 5.01 -1.34 4.32
C ASP A 50 4.47 -0.20 5.19
N HIS A 51 4.43 1.03 4.71
CA HIS A 51 3.92 2.16 5.49
C HIS A 51 2.45 1.96 5.87
N ALA A 52 1.64 1.42 4.95
CA ALA A 52 0.23 1.13 5.17
C ALA A 52 0.05 -0.08 6.12
N LEU A 53 0.85 -1.13 5.94
CA LEU A 53 0.85 -2.31 6.83
C LEU A 53 1.26 -1.94 8.25
N MET A 54 2.28 -1.09 8.42
CA MET A 54 2.75 -0.61 9.72
C MET A 54 1.72 0.20 10.49
N LEU A 55 0.85 0.93 9.77
CA LEU A 55 -0.20 1.74 10.36
C LEU A 55 -1.52 0.98 10.52
N ASP A 56 -1.60 -0.24 9.95
CA ASP A 56 -2.83 -1.02 9.83
C ASP A 56 -3.95 -0.15 9.22
N ALA A 57 -3.59 0.54 8.14
CA ALA A 57 -4.40 1.56 7.51
C ALA A 57 -5.49 0.95 6.63
N THR A 58 -6.54 1.73 6.36
CA THR A 58 -7.39 1.48 5.18
C THR A 58 -6.64 2.01 3.97
N VAL A 59 -6.55 1.20 2.92
CA VAL A 59 -5.83 1.52 1.69
C VAL A 59 -6.81 1.65 0.54
N ALA A 60 -6.43 2.48 -0.43
CA ALA A 60 -7.05 2.56 -1.73
C ALA A 60 -5.93 2.42 -2.76
N LEU A 61 -5.86 1.27 -3.41
CA LEU A 61 -4.85 0.93 -4.40
C LEU A 61 -5.40 1.22 -5.78
N LEU A 62 -4.73 2.09 -6.53
CA LEU A 62 -5.10 2.45 -7.89
C LEU A 62 -4.22 1.66 -8.85
N GLY A 63 -4.83 0.85 -9.71
CA GLY A 63 -4.09 0.01 -10.66
C GLY A 63 -4.98 -0.70 -11.67
N SER A 64 -4.38 -1.32 -12.66
CA SER A 64 -5.05 -2.23 -13.58
C SER A 64 -5.03 -3.64 -12.97
N HIS A 65 -5.99 -3.95 -12.11
CA HIS A 65 -6.14 -5.28 -11.55
C HIS A 65 -6.92 -6.16 -12.54
N ASP A 66 -6.22 -6.87 -13.41
CA ASP A 66 -6.79 -8.01 -14.12
C ASP A 66 -6.59 -9.23 -13.22
N MET A 67 -7.41 -9.35 -12.18
CA MET A 67 -7.38 -10.55 -11.34
C MET A 67 -7.83 -11.71 -12.21
N PRO A 68 -7.03 -12.77 -12.41
CA PRO A 68 -7.45 -13.88 -13.22
C PRO A 68 -8.72 -14.46 -12.60
N ASP A 69 -9.83 -14.38 -13.34
CA ASP A 69 -11.06 -15.06 -13.00
C ASP A 69 -10.71 -16.52 -12.69
N THR A 70 -11.09 -16.99 -11.50
CA THR A 70 -10.81 -18.35 -11.06
C THR A 70 -11.67 -19.33 -11.88
N VAL A 71 -11.24 -19.64 -13.09
CA VAL A 71 -11.76 -20.74 -13.91
C VAL A 71 -10.62 -21.72 -14.11
N PRO A 72 -10.67 -22.93 -13.53
CA PRO A 72 -9.61 -23.91 -13.69
C PRO A 72 -9.80 -24.65 -15.02
N ASP A 73 -9.60 -23.98 -16.16
CA ASP A 73 -9.64 -24.64 -17.47
C ASP A 73 -8.40 -24.34 -18.32
N THR A 74 -7.44 -25.25 -18.17
CA THR A 74 -6.49 -25.78 -19.16
C THR A 74 -6.24 -24.99 -20.46
N VAL A 75 -5.36 -23.97 -20.43
CA VAL A 75 -4.43 -23.70 -21.57
C VAL A 75 -3.18 -22.97 -21.03
N PRO A 76 -1.94 -23.41 -21.33
CA PRO A 76 -0.74 -22.62 -21.04
C PRO A 76 -0.55 -21.57 -22.14
N ASN A 77 -0.19 -20.34 -21.72
CA ASN A 77 0.35 -19.23 -22.52
C ASN A 77 -0.66 -18.19 -23.06
N THR A 78 -0.76 -17.05 -22.36
CA THR A 78 -0.49 -15.69 -22.88
C THR A 78 -0.38 -14.75 -21.66
N ALA A 79 0.65 -13.90 -21.60
CA ALA A 79 0.81 -12.90 -20.54
C ALA A 79 -0.46 -12.03 -20.39
N PRO A 80 -0.84 -11.58 -19.17
CA PRO A 80 -2.03 -10.77 -18.98
C PRO A 80 -1.97 -9.52 -19.86
N GLN A 81 -2.79 -9.49 -20.90
CA GLN A 81 -2.94 -8.36 -21.81
C GLN A 81 -3.87 -7.37 -21.13
N VAL A 82 -3.34 -6.57 -20.21
CA VAL A 82 -4.05 -5.41 -19.66
C VAL A 82 -4.39 -4.48 -20.82
N SER A 83 -5.66 -4.40 -21.19
CA SER A 83 -6.11 -3.45 -22.22
C SER A 83 -5.87 -2.03 -21.71
N ALA A 84 -5.02 -1.26 -22.40
CA ALA A 84 -4.63 0.10 -22.01
C ALA A 84 -5.82 1.11 -21.92
N ASP A 85 -6.98 0.75 -22.47
CA ASP A 85 -8.22 1.54 -22.44
C ASP A 85 -9.21 1.15 -21.32
N ALA A 86 -8.87 0.15 -20.48
CA ALA A 86 -9.70 -0.18 -19.32
C ALA A 86 -9.61 0.95 -18.27
N PRO A 87 -10.73 1.35 -17.64
CA PRO A 87 -10.69 2.35 -16.59
C PRO A 87 -9.80 1.86 -15.44
N ALA A 88 -8.99 2.77 -14.90
CA ALA A 88 -8.19 2.48 -13.70
C ALA A 88 -9.11 1.93 -12.60
N GLN A 89 -8.78 0.77 -12.07
CA GLN A 89 -9.55 0.14 -11.02
C GLN A 89 -9.04 0.61 -9.66
N LEU A 90 -9.95 0.79 -8.71
CA LEU A 90 -9.64 1.19 -7.35
C LEU A 90 -10.03 0.06 -6.40
N LEU A 91 -9.03 -0.57 -5.80
CA LEU A 91 -9.24 -1.59 -4.79
C LEU A 91 -9.11 -0.97 -3.40
N THR A 92 -10.15 -1.09 -2.57
CA THR A 92 -10.19 -0.48 -1.24
C THR A 92 -10.44 -1.51 -0.15
N GLY A 93 -9.79 -1.38 1.01
CA GLY A 93 -9.97 -2.30 2.13
C GLY A 93 -8.90 -2.11 3.20
N ARG A 94 -8.80 -3.04 4.16
CA ARG A 94 -7.67 -3.02 5.11
C ARG A 94 -6.37 -3.34 4.39
N ALA A 95 -5.27 -2.73 4.83
CA ALA A 95 -3.95 -3.00 4.26
C ALA A 95 -3.63 -4.51 4.24
N SER A 96 -3.99 -5.24 5.31
CA SER A 96 -3.80 -6.70 5.40
C SER A 96 -4.65 -7.53 4.45
N GLU A 97 -5.76 -6.99 3.96
CA GLU A 97 -6.69 -7.67 3.06
C GLU A 97 -6.38 -7.36 1.59
N VAL A 98 -5.95 -6.12 1.32
CA VAL A 98 -5.72 -5.61 -0.04
C VAL A 98 -4.29 -5.83 -0.51
N LEU A 99 -3.30 -5.65 0.37
CA LEU A 99 -1.87 -5.71 0.00
C LEU A 99 -1.36 -7.14 0.11
N THR A 100 -1.94 -8.06 -0.67
CA THR A 100 -1.47 -9.46 -0.79
C THR A 100 -0.31 -9.56 -1.78
N SER A 101 0.44 -10.67 -1.72
CA SER A 101 1.55 -10.94 -2.64
C SER A 101 1.12 -10.85 -4.11
N GLU A 102 -0.05 -11.41 -4.44
CA GLU A 102 -0.60 -11.43 -5.80
C GLU A 102 -0.96 -10.01 -6.28
N VAL A 103 -1.68 -9.24 -5.44
CA VAL A 103 -2.11 -7.89 -5.78
C VAL A 103 -0.90 -6.97 -5.94
N LEU A 104 0.05 -7.02 -5.00
CA LEU A 104 1.26 -6.20 -5.09
C LEU A 104 2.13 -6.59 -6.27
N SER A 105 2.32 -7.89 -6.53
CA SER A 105 3.16 -8.34 -7.63
C SER A 105 2.58 -7.92 -8.99
N CYS A 106 1.26 -8.02 -9.15
CA CYS A 106 0.56 -7.52 -10.32
C CYS A 106 0.68 -5.99 -10.46
N THR A 107 0.46 -5.25 -9.37
CA THR A 107 0.45 -3.78 -9.38
C THR A 107 1.81 -3.16 -9.67
N PHE A 108 2.87 -3.73 -9.08
CA PHE A 108 4.25 -3.25 -9.25
C PHE A 108 4.99 -3.96 -10.39
N ASN A 109 4.34 -4.90 -11.08
CA ASN A 109 4.92 -5.73 -12.13
C ASN A 109 6.29 -6.32 -11.70
N THR A 110 6.36 -6.83 -10.47
CA THR A 110 7.59 -7.30 -9.80
C THR A 110 7.20 -8.41 -8.82
N ASP A 111 7.99 -9.47 -8.69
CA ASP A 111 7.68 -10.53 -7.71
C ASP A 111 7.86 -10.04 -6.27
N LEU A 112 6.74 -9.83 -5.58
CA LEU A 112 6.67 -9.36 -4.21
C LEU A 112 5.95 -10.39 -3.33
N THR A 113 6.59 -10.75 -2.21
CA THR A 113 6.00 -11.59 -1.17
C THR A 113 5.63 -10.76 0.05
N VAL A 114 4.42 -10.94 0.55
CA VAL A 114 3.96 -10.40 1.83
C VAL A 114 4.08 -11.49 2.89
N THR A 115 4.91 -11.26 3.90
CA THR A 115 5.15 -12.22 4.99
C THR A 115 4.67 -11.64 6.31
N TYR A 116 3.86 -12.41 7.04
CA TYR A 116 3.49 -12.06 8.42
C TYR A 116 4.61 -12.44 9.39
N SER A 117 5.06 -11.48 10.19
CA SER A 117 6.07 -11.67 11.23
C SER A 117 5.41 -11.66 12.62
N PRO A 118 5.28 -12.82 13.31
CA PRO A 118 4.67 -12.88 14.65
C PRO A 118 5.42 -12.06 15.69
N GLU A 119 6.75 -12.01 15.60
CA GLU A 119 7.62 -11.25 16.51
C GLU A 119 7.35 -9.74 16.46
N LEU A 120 6.96 -9.24 15.29
CA LEU A 120 6.66 -7.83 15.04
C LEU A 120 5.15 -7.55 15.05
N GLY A 121 4.32 -8.60 15.12
CA GLY A 121 2.86 -8.50 15.07
C GLY A 121 2.32 -7.84 13.80
N ARG A 122 3.03 -7.96 12.67
CA ARG A 122 2.70 -7.25 11.41
C ARG A 122 3.21 -7.99 10.18
N SER A 123 2.62 -7.67 9.03
CA SER A 123 3.12 -8.10 7.73
C SER A 123 4.16 -7.13 7.18
N SER A 124 5.09 -7.63 6.37
CA SER A 124 6.07 -6.86 5.61
C SER A 124 6.19 -7.37 4.18
N VAL A 125 6.55 -6.49 3.26
CA VAL A 125 6.72 -6.79 1.83
C VAL A 125 8.20 -7.00 1.53
N HIS A 126 8.51 -8.07 0.81
CA HIS A 126 9.86 -8.43 0.38
C HIS A 126 9.87 -8.75 -1.11
N MET A 127 10.94 -8.40 -1.81
CA MET A 127 11.13 -8.81 -3.20
C MET A 127 11.59 -10.27 -3.25
N THR A 128 10.91 -11.10 -4.04
CA THR A 128 11.12 -12.56 -4.07
C THR A 128 12.29 -12.97 -4.97
N SER A 129 12.79 -12.09 -5.84
CA SER A 129 13.95 -12.36 -6.68
C SER A 129 15.22 -11.74 -6.09
N LEU A 130 15.94 -12.55 -5.32
CA LEU A 130 17.40 -12.49 -5.24
C LEU A 130 17.91 -13.94 -5.23
N ASP A 131 17.69 -14.66 -6.34
CA ASP A 131 18.51 -15.83 -6.63
C ASP A 131 19.91 -15.31 -6.99
N ILE A 132 20.83 -15.27 -6.01
CA ILE A 132 22.28 -15.18 -6.22
C ILE A 132 22.86 -16.57 -6.00
#